data_AF-A0A178E496-F1
#
_entry.id   AF-A0A178E496-F1
#
_cell.length_a   1.000
_cell.length_b   1.000
_cell.length_c   1.000
_cell.angle_alpha   90.00
_cell.angle_beta   90.00
_cell.angle_gamma   90.00
#
_symmetry.space_group_name_H-M   'P 1'
#
loop_
_entity.id
_entity.type
_entity.pdbx_description
1 polymer ?
#
loop_
_entity_poly.entity_id
_entity_poly.type
_entity_poly.pdbx_seq_one_letter_code
_entity_poly.pdbx_strand_id
1 'polypeptide(L)'
;MSSARLPALSHVGLVRRAVGGVSCGGTPSIRGAGRALFGTRVVFGKSGTQAGNCYYSGITSRRAFVGLDYYGAGLKRWQSTTASQTTKTSPPPPPPSSSTNPPPPKKPLSIRLPLALALTLLTFTAGFIMAGAPAIPSLLSLSSPPSDAETLVLFTPTTADIALIEKTLFDHPLTKSLLEDPRYIASRPHLKIPEALRAQNLTGGTLQGADKIAVPPLQFSTEDGTTYVSLQYLGPALCGHPGIIHGGLLATLLDEGLARCCFPALPNKVAVTASLKIEYKAPCMAGQIVVLRAQTTKVEGRKAWVEGWIETLPGEKGEEPVVLTRGEALFIEPRQAKSMRRVVA
;
A
#
# COMPACT_ATOMS: atom_id res chain seq x y z
N MET A 1 32.50 45.89 38.51
CA MET A 1 32.30 46.80 37.36
C MET A 1 31.39 46.09 36.37
N SER A 2 30.20 46.66 36.12
CA SER A 2 29.15 46.36 35.10
C SER A 2 28.71 44.90 34.91
N SER A 3 27.50 44.42 35.21
CA SER A 3 26.11 44.91 35.02
C SER A 3 25.75 45.35 33.59
N ALA A 4 24.97 44.52 32.89
CA ALA A 4 23.92 44.89 31.93
C ALA A 4 23.13 43.61 31.58
N ARG A 5 21.94 43.35 32.12
CA ARG A 5 20.57 43.79 31.72
C ARG A 5 20.17 43.45 30.28
N LEU A 6 19.11 42.63 30.21
CA LEU A 6 18.16 42.40 29.12
C LEU A 6 17.66 43.69 28.45
N PRO A 7 17.03 43.53 27.27
CA PRO A 7 15.72 44.13 27.06
C PRO A 7 14.66 43.07 26.69
N ALA A 8 13.52 43.19 27.38
CA ALA A 8 12.21 42.68 26.95
C ALA A 8 11.54 43.69 26.00
N LEU A 9 10.59 43.22 25.19
CA LEU A 9 9.44 43.90 24.51
C LEU A 9 9.18 43.13 23.19
N SER A 10 7.97 42.85 22.69
CA SER A 10 6.59 42.92 23.17
C SER A 10 5.69 42.42 22.02
N HIS A 11 4.61 41.72 22.37
CA HIS A 11 3.32 41.56 21.66
C HIS A 11 3.15 42.04 20.20
N VAL A 12 2.89 41.08 19.30
CA VAL A 12 1.93 41.12 18.15
C VAL A 12 1.67 39.65 17.79
N GLY A 13 0.50 39.08 17.54
CA GLY A 13 -0.89 39.48 17.49
C GLY A 13 -1.66 38.21 17.04
N LEU A 14 -2.58 37.73 17.89
CA LEU A 14 -3.38 36.52 17.67
C LEU A 14 -4.45 36.80 16.60
N VAL A 15 -4.30 36.27 15.39
CA VAL A 15 -5.38 36.32 14.37
C VAL A 15 -6.30 35.12 14.58
N ARG A 16 -7.28 35.28 15.47
CA ARG A 16 -8.50 34.46 15.51
C ARG A 16 -9.44 34.99 14.43
N ARG A 17 -9.75 34.18 13.42
CA ARG A 17 -10.83 34.46 12.47
C ARG A 17 -12.12 33.83 12.99
N ALA A 18 -13.02 34.67 13.48
CA ALA A 18 -14.40 34.33 13.81
C ALA A 18 -15.31 34.76 12.65
N VAL A 19 -16.08 33.83 12.10
CA VAL A 19 -17.33 34.04 11.33
C VAL A 19 -18.08 32.69 11.41
N GLY A 20 -19.33 32.54 11.81
CA GLY A 20 -20.35 33.45 12.33
C GLY A 20 -21.42 32.59 13.02
N GLY A 21 -22.05 33.14 14.05
CA GLY A 21 -23.15 32.50 14.75
C GLY A 21 -24.44 32.60 13.95
N VAL A 22 -25.23 31.52 13.97
CA VAL A 22 -26.68 31.60 13.82
C VAL A 22 -27.28 31.05 15.11
N SER A 23 -27.93 31.95 15.84
CA SER A 23 -28.74 31.68 17.01
C SER A 23 -30.12 31.24 16.54
N CYS A 24 -30.59 30.08 17.02
CA CYS A 24 -32.01 29.79 17.17
C CYS A 24 -32.20 29.09 18.52
N GLY A 25 -32.79 29.82 19.46
CA GLY A 25 -33.26 29.28 20.74
C GLY A 25 -34.46 28.36 20.55
N GLY A 26 -34.67 27.49 21.54
CA GLY A 26 -35.84 26.62 21.61
C GLY A 26 -35.62 25.45 22.55
N THR A 27 -35.66 25.69 23.87
CA THR A 27 -35.98 24.63 24.83
C THR A 27 -37.43 24.18 24.65
N PRO A 28 -37.71 22.88 24.84
CA PRO A 28 -38.59 22.56 25.95
C PRO A 28 -38.07 21.42 26.82
N SER A 29 -38.24 21.63 28.12
CA SER A 29 -38.13 20.64 29.19
C SER A 29 -39.31 19.67 29.13
N ILE A 30 -39.07 18.36 29.12
CA ILE A 30 -39.97 17.36 29.69
C ILE A 30 -39.13 16.26 30.36
N ARG A 31 -39.37 16.07 31.67
CA ARG A 31 -38.92 14.93 32.47
C ARG A 31 -39.75 13.68 32.13
N GLY A 32 -39.11 12.51 32.18
CA GLY A 32 -39.73 11.32 32.77
C GLY A 32 -39.93 10.09 31.89
N ALA A 33 -39.21 9.02 32.30
CA ALA A 33 -39.58 7.61 32.27
C ALA A 33 -39.73 6.86 30.93
N GLY A 34 -39.00 5.74 30.82
CA GLY A 34 -39.34 4.66 29.88
C GLY A 34 -38.15 3.82 29.43
N ARG A 35 -37.79 2.80 30.20
CA ARG A 35 -37.01 1.65 29.70
C ARG A 35 -37.75 1.03 28.51
N ALA A 36 -37.06 0.88 27.38
CA ALA A 36 -37.46 -0.08 26.35
C ALA A 36 -36.21 -0.71 25.72
N LEU A 37 -36.04 -2.00 26.02
CA LEU A 37 -35.17 -2.92 25.30
C LEU A 37 -35.66 -3.02 23.86
N PHE A 38 -34.79 -2.78 22.87
CA PHE A 38 -34.97 -3.32 21.53
C PHE A 38 -33.63 -3.78 20.97
N GLY A 39 -33.47 -5.10 20.92
CA GLY A 39 -32.43 -5.76 20.14
C GLY A 39 -32.85 -5.77 18.68
N THR A 40 -32.00 -5.25 17.81
CA THR A 40 -32.20 -5.32 16.36
C THR A 40 -31.45 -6.52 15.81
N ARG A 41 -32.18 -7.60 15.57
CA ARG A 41 -31.73 -8.80 14.87
C ARG A 41 -31.94 -8.58 13.38
N VAL A 42 -30.87 -8.44 12.59
CA VAL A 42 -30.97 -8.33 11.12
C VAL A 42 -31.05 -9.74 10.55
N VAL A 43 -32.24 -10.11 10.05
CA VAL A 43 -32.48 -11.34 9.28
C VAL A 43 -32.76 -10.92 7.84
N PHE A 44 -31.95 -11.41 6.89
CA PHE A 44 -32.19 -11.20 5.46
C PHE A 44 -33.30 -12.14 4.97
N GLY A 45 -34.48 -11.57 4.69
CA GLY A 45 -35.58 -12.23 3.99
C GLY A 45 -35.74 -11.63 2.58
N LYS A 46 -35.79 -12.49 1.56
CA LYS A 46 -36.10 -12.14 0.17
C LYS A 46 -37.58 -11.72 0.02
N SER A 47 -37.82 -10.61 -0.67
CA SER A 47 -38.81 -10.44 -1.77
C SER A 47 -39.45 -9.05 -1.77
N GLY A 48 -39.75 -8.56 -2.98
CA GLY A 48 -40.88 -7.66 -3.21
C GLY A 48 -40.58 -6.17 -3.30
N THR A 49 -40.34 -5.72 -4.53
CA THR A 49 -40.52 -4.36 -5.06
C THR A 49 -41.64 -3.53 -4.43
N GLN A 50 -41.32 -2.31 -4.00
CA GLN A 50 -42.07 -1.09 -4.37
C GLN A 50 -41.19 0.16 -4.15
N ALA A 51 -41.22 1.03 -5.16
CA ALA A 51 -40.45 2.26 -5.24
C ALA A 51 -41.07 3.39 -4.42
N GLY A 52 -40.22 4.14 -3.71
CA GLY A 52 -40.57 5.38 -3.02
C GLY A 52 -39.34 6.28 -2.96
N ASN A 53 -39.40 7.42 -3.65
CA ASN A 53 -38.35 8.40 -3.83
C ASN A 53 -37.82 8.99 -2.51
N CYS A 54 -36.49 9.09 -2.40
CA CYS A 54 -35.82 10.07 -1.54
C CYS A 54 -34.65 10.68 -2.32
N TYR A 55 -34.67 12.01 -2.39
CA TYR A 55 -33.71 12.87 -3.08
C TYR A 55 -32.32 12.81 -2.42
N TYR A 56 -31.28 12.66 -3.23
CA TYR A 56 -29.90 13.02 -2.88
C TYR A 56 -29.30 13.78 -4.08
N SER A 57 -28.81 15.00 -3.83
CA SER A 57 -28.16 15.83 -4.85
C SER A 57 -26.79 15.24 -5.18
N GLY A 58 -26.67 14.58 -6.33
CA GLY A 58 -25.40 14.16 -6.90
C GLY A 58 -24.74 15.29 -7.67
N ILE A 59 -23.54 15.70 -7.25
CA ILE A 59 -22.59 16.40 -8.13
C ILE A 59 -21.94 15.32 -8.99
N THR A 60 -22.51 15.08 -10.17
CA THR A 60 -21.90 14.27 -11.23
C THR A 60 -21.34 15.20 -12.30
N SER A 61 -20.01 15.25 -12.43
CA SER A 61 -19.36 15.84 -13.60
C SER A 61 -19.51 14.85 -14.77
N ARG A 62 -20.53 15.08 -15.61
CA ARG A 62 -20.67 14.43 -16.92
C ARG A 62 -20.05 15.34 -17.96
N ARG A 63 -19.00 14.88 -18.63
CA ARG A 63 -18.47 15.49 -19.86
C ARG A 63 -19.43 15.14 -20.99
N ALA A 64 -20.06 16.16 -21.57
CA ALA A 64 -20.95 16.02 -22.71
C ALA A 64 -20.18 15.54 -23.95
N PHE A 65 -20.65 14.45 -24.54
CA PHE A 65 -20.30 14.03 -25.89
C PHE A 65 -21.24 14.75 -26.85
N VAL A 66 -20.70 15.67 -27.64
CA VAL A 66 -21.42 16.33 -28.74
C VAL A 66 -21.09 15.55 -30.01
N GLY A 67 -22.11 14.92 -30.60
CA GLY A 67 -22.03 14.30 -31.91
C GLY A 67 -22.04 15.37 -33.00
N LEU A 68 -21.14 15.23 -33.96
CA LEU A 68 -21.10 16.01 -35.20
C LEU A 68 -20.89 15.03 -36.35
N ASP A 69 -21.92 14.96 -37.20
CA ASP A 69 -21.95 14.24 -38.46
C ASP A 69 -20.80 14.68 -39.37
N TYR A 70 -20.05 13.72 -39.92
CA TYR A 70 -19.16 13.98 -41.05
C TYR A 70 -19.32 12.92 -42.13
N TYR A 71 -20.02 13.35 -43.17
CA TYR A 71 -20.11 12.75 -44.50
C TYR A 71 -18.72 12.65 -45.16
N GLY A 72 -18.58 11.64 -46.02
CA GLY A 72 -17.34 11.23 -46.67
C GLY A 72 -16.56 12.33 -47.39
N ALA A 73 -15.23 12.28 -47.24
CA ALA A 73 -14.28 13.02 -48.04
C ALA A 73 -13.25 12.03 -48.63
N GLY A 74 -13.22 12.00 -49.96
CA GLY A 74 -12.47 11.04 -50.76
C GLY A 74 -10.94 11.20 -50.77
N LEU A 75 -10.31 10.16 -51.31
CA LEU A 75 -8.88 10.03 -51.61
C LEU A 75 -8.31 11.32 -52.22
N LYS A 76 -7.37 11.97 -51.51
CA LYS A 76 -6.48 12.97 -52.10
C LYS A 76 -5.43 12.28 -52.97
N ARG A 77 -5.75 12.16 -54.26
CA ARG A 77 -4.80 11.83 -55.33
C ARG A 77 -3.91 13.06 -55.57
N TRP A 78 -2.62 12.93 -55.35
CA TRP A 78 -1.63 13.93 -55.74
C TRP A 78 -1.61 14.03 -57.27
N GLN A 79 -2.07 15.17 -57.81
CA GLN A 79 -1.94 15.50 -59.23
C GLN A 79 -0.61 16.25 -59.42
N SER A 80 0.34 15.61 -60.09
CA SER A 80 1.54 16.23 -60.61
C SER A 80 1.19 17.05 -61.85
N THR A 81 1.44 18.35 -61.80
CA THR A 81 1.33 19.26 -62.93
C THR A 81 2.46 18.98 -63.92
N THR A 82 2.16 18.30 -65.01
CA THR A 82 3.08 18.17 -66.15
C THR A 82 2.95 19.43 -67.02
N ALA A 83 3.98 20.27 -67.03
CA ALA A 83 4.11 21.33 -68.02
C ALA A 83 4.58 20.73 -69.36
N SER A 84 3.79 20.91 -70.41
CA SER A 84 4.15 20.55 -71.78
C SER A 84 5.07 21.62 -72.37
N GLN A 85 6.32 21.28 -72.71
CA GLN A 85 7.06 21.96 -73.79
C GLN A 85 7.87 20.97 -74.62
N THR A 86 7.37 20.81 -75.85
CA THR A 86 8.06 20.80 -77.14
C THR A 86 9.20 19.81 -77.40
N THR A 87 8.85 18.86 -78.27
CA THR A 87 9.69 17.99 -79.08
C THR A 87 10.92 18.66 -79.71
N LYS A 88 12.10 18.09 -79.47
CA LYS A 88 13.18 18.01 -80.46
C LYS A 88 13.56 16.54 -80.66
N THR A 89 13.36 16.07 -81.87
CA THR A 89 13.66 14.72 -82.35
C THR A 89 15.17 14.56 -82.51
N SER A 90 15.78 13.67 -81.74
CA SER A 90 17.10 13.11 -82.01
C SER A 90 16.98 11.58 -82.02
N PRO A 91 17.59 10.86 -82.98
CA PRO A 91 17.46 9.42 -83.08
C PRO A 91 18.07 8.74 -81.84
N PRO A 92 17.49 7.62 -81.36
CA PRO A 92 18.02 6.93 -80.18
C PRO A 92 19.39 6.31 -80.50
N PRO A 93 20.36 6.35 -79.56
CA PRO A 93 21.58 5.57 -79.67
C PRO A 93 21.25 4.07 -79.61
N PRO A 94 22.07 3.19 -80.23
CA PRO A 94 21.86 1.75 -80.11
C PRO A 94 21.92 1.32 -78.64
N PRO A 95 21.14 0.30 -78.23
CA PRO A 95 21.08 -0.12 -76.83
C PRO A 95 22.49 -0.47 -76.34
N PRO A 96 22.91 0.00 -75.15
CA PRO A 96 24.14 -0.48 -74.55
C PRO A 96 24.00 -1.99 -74.35
N SER A 97 25.04 -2.71 -74.79
CA SER A 97 25.19 -4.14 -74.57
C SER A 97 24.87 -4.49 -73.13
N SER A 98 23.97 -5.45 -72.94
CA SER A 98 23.64 -6.00 -71.62
C SER A 98 24.88 -6.68 -71.03
N SER A 99 25.73 -5.91 -70.35
CA SER A 99 26.72 -6.45 -69.43
C SER A 99 25.95 -7.01 -68.24
N THR A 100 25.55 -8.28 -68.39
CA THR A 100 25.00 -9.06 -67.30
C THR A 100 26.15 -9.32 -66.35
N ASN A 101 26.42 -8.38 -65.43
CA ASN A 101 27.28 -8.67 -64.29
C ASN A 101 26.60 -9.83 -63.53
N PRO A 102 27.26 -11.00 -63.39
CA PRO A 102 26.66 -12.10 -62.68
C PRO A 102 26.33 -11.64 -61.25
N PRO A 103 25.19 -12.08 -60.67
CA PRO A 103 24.89 -11.79 -59.28
C PRO A 103 26.08 -12.23 -58.42
N PRO A 104 26.46 -11.47 -57.37
CA PRO A 104 27.61 -11.80 -56.55
C PRO A 104 27.47 -13.25 -56.04
N PRO A 105 28.58 -14.03 -56.03
CA PRO A 105 28.52 -15.45 -55.74
C PRO A 105 27.83 -15.70 -54.40
N LYS A 106 26.73 -16.46 -54.43
CA LYS A 106 26.02 -16.80 -53.20
C LYS A 106 26.96 -17.67 -52.35
N LYS A 107 27.48 -17.12 -51.25
CA LYS A 107 28.30 -17.88 -50.27
C LYS A 107 27.66 -19.25 -50.01
N PRO A 108 28.44 -20.35 -49.94
CA PRO A 108 27.89 -21.69 -49.83
C PRO A 108 27.05 -21.85 -48.56
N LEU A 109 26.06 -22.73 -48.63
CA LEU A 109 25.06 -22.95 -47.57
C LEU A 109 25.72 -23.36 -46.24
N SER A 110 26.87 -24.03 -46.31
CA SER A 110 27.73 -24.41 -45.18
C SER A 110 28.28 -23.22 -44.38
N ILE A 111 28.36 -22.02 -44.96
CA ILE A 111 28.81 -20.79 -44.29
C ILE A 111 27.61 -19.95 -43.81
N ARG A 112 26.52 -19.95 -44.58
CA ARG A 112 25.33 -19.13 -44.28
C ARG A 112 24.53 -19.66 -43.10
N LEU A 113 24.35 -20.98 -43.02
CA LEU A 113 23.54 -21.61 -41.99
C LEU A 113 24.14 -21.45 -40.57
N PRO A 114 25.45 -21.73 -40.32
CA PRO A 114 26.01 -21.52 -38.99
C PRO A 114 26.06 -20.05 -38.60
N LEU A 115 26.30 -19.14 -39.56
CA LEU A 115 26.31 -17.70 -39.30
C LEU A 115 24.91 -17.18 -38.94
N ALA A 116 23.87 -17.64 -39.64
CA ALA A 116 22.49 -17.30 -39.34
C ALA A 116 22.07 -17.82 -37.95
N LEU A 117 22.41 -19.08 -37.63
CA LEU A 117 22.17 -19.67 -36.31
C LEU A 117 22.91 -18.93 -35.19
N ALA A 118 24.18 -18.57 -35.41
CA ALA A 118 24.96 -17.80 -34.45
C ALA A 118 24.34 -16.42 -34.22
N LEU A 119 23.88 -15.76 -35.29
CA LEU A 119 23.22 -14.46 -35.18
C LEU A 119 21.86 -14.55 -34.50
N THR A 120 21.04 -15.59 -34.77
CA THR A 120 19.76 -15.78 -34.08
C THR A 120 19.96 -16.12 -32.62
N LEU A 121 20.97 -16.93 -32.28
CA LEU A 121 21.30 -17.21 -30.89
C LEU A 121 21.79 -15.95 -30.18
N LEU A 122 22.65 -15.15 -30.81
CA LEU A 122 23.13 -13.87 -30.27
C LEU A 122 21.98 -12.88 -30.03
N THR A 123 21.08 -12.69 -31.00
CA THR A 123 19.97 -11.74 -30.85
C THR A 123 18.92 -12.23 -29.86
N PHE A 124 18.65 -13.54 -29.80
CA PHE A 124 17.75 -14.13 -28.82
C PHE A 124 18.31 -14.05 -27.41
N THR A 125 19.59 -14.39 -27.22
CA THR A 125 20.27 -14.27 -25.92
C THR A 125 20.38 -12.82 -25.46
N ALA A 126 20.79 -11.90 -26.34
CA ALA A 126 20.83 -10.47 -26.02
C ALA A 126 19.42 -9.93 -25.71
N GLY A 127 18.41 -10.33 -26.49
CA GLY A 127 17.01 -9.98 -26.24
C GLY A 127 16.50 -10.51 -24.90
N PHE A 128 16.82 -11.76 -24.56
CA PHE A 128 16.46 -12.39 -23.29
C PHE A 128 17.16 -11.72 -22.10
N ILE A 129 18.46 -11.41 -22.22
CA ILE A 129 19.22 -10.68 -21.20
C ILE A 129 18.61 -9.29 -21.01
N MET A 130 18.36 -8.53 -22.08
CA MET A 130 17.79 -7.19 -21.98
C MET A 130 16.37 -7.19 -21.40
N ALA A 131 15.54 -8.19 -21.74
CA ALA A 131 14.20 -8.32 -21.17
C ALA A 131 14.21 -8.82 -19.71
N GLY A 132 15.15 -9.69 -19.35
CA GLY A 132 15.22 -10.33 -18.03
C GLY A 132 16.06 -9.57 -17.00
N ALA A 133 17.06 -8.78 -17.42
CA ALA A 133 18.02 -8.13 -16.52
C ALA A 133 17.35 -7.23 -15.46
N PRO A 134 16.32 -6.42 -15.79
CA PRO A 134 15.62 -5.62 -14.77
C PRO A 134 14.92 -6.47 -13.70
N ALA A 135 14.60 -7.74 -13.98
CA ALA A 135 13.92 -8.64 -13.05
C ALA A 135 14.87 -9.46 -12.14
N ILE A 136 16.16 -9.57 -12.50
CA ILE A 136 17.17 -10.31 -11.72
C ILE A 136 17.26 -9.85 -10.27
N PRO A 137 17.40 -8.55 -9.92
CA PRO A 137 17.54 -8.14 -8.53
C PRO A 137 16.30 -8.46 -7.68
N SER A 138 15.10 -8.36 -8.26
CA SER A 138 13.85 -8.75 -7.59
C SER A 138 13.78 -10.25 -7.33
N LEU A 139 14.24 -11.07 -8.29
CA LEU A 139 14.31 -12.53 -8.13
C LEU A 139 15.33 -12.94 -7.05
N LEU A 140 16.50 -12.30 -7.02
CA LEU A 140 17.51 -12.54 -5.98
C LEU A 140 17.01 -12.14 -4.59
N SER A 141 16.31 -11.01 -4.49
CA SER A 141 15.72 -10.54 -3.23
C SER A 141 14.60 -11.45 -2.73
N LEU A 142 13.88 -12.12 -3.64
CA LEU A 142 12.90 -13.16 -3.28
C LEU A 142 13.55 -14.46 -2.82
N SER A 143 14.73 -14.82 -3.35
CA SER A 143 15.42 -16.05 -2.95
C SER A 143 16.10 -15.94 -1.58
N SER A 144 16.60 -14.75 -1.24
CA SER A 144 17.34 -14.49 -0.01
C SER A 144 16.80 -13.23 0.67
N PRO A 145 15.65 -13.31 1.35
CA PRO A 145 15.12 -12.17 2.08
C PRO A 145 16.05 -11.79 3.25
N PRO A 146 16.08 -10.51 3.65
CA PRO A 146 16.88 -10.05 4.79
C PRO A 146 16.42 -10.72 6.09
N SER A 147 17.36 -10.93 7.01
CA SER A 147 17.10 -11.45 8.35
C SER A 147 16.36 -10.44 9.23
N ASP A 148 15.73 -10.90 10.31
CA ASP A 148 14.97 -10.04 11.22
C ASP A 148 15.83 -8.89 11.79
N ALA A 149 17.06 -9.18 12.21
CA ALA A 149 17.99 -8.16 12.71
C ALA A 149 18.38 -7.14 11.63
N GLU A 150 18.63 -7.59 10.40
CA GLU A 150 18.94 -6.68 9.28
C GLU A 150 17.75 -5.76 8.98
N THR A 151 16.51 -6.27 9.06
CA THR A 151 15.33 -5.43 8.80
C THR A 151 15.20 -4.23 9.73
N LEU A 152 15.81 -4.26 10.92
CA LEU A 152 15.80 -3.14 11.85
C LEU A 152 16.63 -1.95 11.35
N VAL A 153 17.66 -2.19 10.53
CA VAL A 153 18.58 -1.16 10.05
C VAL A 153 18.35 -0.75 8.59
N LEU A 154 17.53 -1.49 7.84
CA LEU A 154 17.31 -1.24 6.41
C LEU A 154 16.53 0.05 6.11
N PHE A 155 15.75 0.56 7.06
CA PHE A 155 14.94 1.75 6.84
C PHE A 155 15.79 3.02 6.95
N THR A 156 15.75 3.84 5.90
CA THR A 156 16.37 5.17 5.88
C THR A 156 15.27 6.23 5.78
N PRO A 157 15.09 7.06 6.82
CA PRO A 157 14.12 8.16 6.79
C PRO A 157 14.40 9.14 5.65
N THR A 158 13.37 9.54 4.91
CA THR A 158 13.51 10.47 3.78
C THR A 158 13.42 11.95 4.20
N THR A 159 12.74 12.25 5.31
CA THR A 159 12.57 13.60 5.85
C THR A 159 12.90 13.68 7.33
N ALA A 160 13.17 14.89 7.83
CA ALA A 160 13.48 15.13 9.25
C ALA A 160 12.33 14.72 10.18
N ASP A 161 11.08 14.92 9.76
CA ASP A 161 9.89 14.55 10.54
C ASP A 161 9.77 13.02 10.68
N ILE A 162 10.01 12.29 9.58
CA ILE A 162 10.03 10.81 9.62
C ILE A 162 11.17 10.31 10.50
N ALA A 163 12.34 10.95 10.45
CA ALA A 163 13.46 10.62 11.32
C ALA A 163 13.14 10.89 12.80
N LEU A 164 12.37 11.94 13.11
CA LEU A 164 11.92 12.22 14.47
C LEU A 164 10.92 11.17 14.97
N ILE A 165 9.97 10.75 14.13
CA ILE A 165 9.03 9.67 14.46
C ILE A 165 9.78 8.37 14.74
N GLU A 166 10.72 8.02 13.87
CA GLU A 166 11.56 6.83 14.02
C GLU A 166 12.37 6.87 15.32
N LYS A 167 13.02 8.00 15.59
CA LYS A 167 13.76 8.22 16.84
C LYS A 167 12.85 8.07 18.05
N THR A 168 11.68 8.70 18.03
CA THR A 168 10.70 8.62 19.13
C THR A 168 10.27 7.17 19.38
N LEU A 169 10.09 6.38 18.31
CA LEU A 169 9.71 4.99 18.40
C LEU A 169 10.78 4.12 19.07
N PHE A 170 12.06 4.30 18.73
CA PHE A 170 13.18 3.57 19.34
C PHE A 170 13.57 4.09 20.74
N ASP A 171 13.45 5.40 20.99
CA ASP A 171 13.80 6.00 22.27
C ASP A 171 12.80 5.66 23.38
N HIS A 172 11.58 5.27 23.02
CA HIS A 172 10.51 5.00 23.96
C HIS A 172 10.83 3.85 24.94
N PRO A 173 10.54 3.97 26.25
CA PRO A 173 10.85 2.95 27.26
C PRO A 173 10.25 1.58 26.96
N LEU A 174 9.01 1.53 26.44
CA LEU A 174 8.38 0.27 26.02
C LEU A 174 9.22 -0.46 24.96
N THR A 175 9.68 0.27 23.94
CA THR A 175 10.47 -0.32 22.85
C THR A 175 11.79 -0.86 23.36
N LYS A 176 12.49 -0.11 24.23
CA LYS A 176 13.72 -0.55 24.88
C LYS A 176 13.50 -1.82 25.71
N SER A 177 12.45 -1.86 26.52
CA SER A 177 12.12 -3.05 27.32
C SER A 177 11.81 -4.29 26.47
N LEU A 178 11.17 -4.11 25.31
CA LEU A 178 10.87 -5.20 24.38
C LEU A 178 12.11 -5.69 23.62
N LEU A 179 13.08 -4.80 23.36
CA LEU A 179 14.36 -5.15 22.76
C LEU A 179 15.30 -5.87 23.74
N GLU A 180 15.21 -5.57 25.03
CA GLU A 180 16.00 -6.20 26.09
C GLU A 180 15.45 -7.58 26.51
N ASP A 181 14.14 -7.81 26.34
CA ASP A 181 13.50 -9.08 26.70
C ASP A 181 13.84 -10.19 25.67
N PRO A 182 14.58 -11.24 26.07
CA PRO A 182 15.04 -12.28 25.16
C PRO A 182 13.92 -13.16 24.59
N ARG A 183 12.70 -13.06 25.13
CA ARG A 183 11.53 -13.79 24.60
C ARG A 183 11.05 -13.25 23.26
N TYR A 184 11.31 -11.97 22.97
CA TYR A 184 10.82 -11.32 21.77
C TYR A 184 11.87 -11.28 20.67
N ILE A 185 11.43 -11.58 19.45
CA ILE A 185 12.19 -11.39 18.23
C ILE A 185 11.70 -10.09 17.59
N ALA A 186 12.57 -9.08 17.58
CA ALA A 186 12.29 -7.79 16.95
C ALA A 186 12.52 -7.86 15.44
N SER A 187 11.58 -7.33 14.65
CA SER A 187 11.68 -7.33 13.18
C SER A 187 10.85 -6.22 12.53
N ARG A 188 11.10 -5.99 11.24
CA ARG A 188 10.25 -5.20 10.33
C ARG A 188 9.85 -6.05 9.12
N PRO A 189 8.80 -6.88 9.25
CA PRO A 189 8.43 -7.85 8.21
C PRO A 189 8.17 -7.24 6.83
N HIS A 190 7.63 -6.01 6.76
CA HIS A 190 7.38 -5.35 5.48
C HIS A 190 8.66 -5.04 4.69
N LEU A 191 9.81 -4.91 5.35
CA LEU A 191 11.09 -4.68 4.70
C LEU A 191 11.71 -5.96 4.12
N LYS A 192 11.20 -7.13 4.49
CA LYS A 192 11.53 -8.41 3.83
C LYS A 192 10.95 -8.51 2.42
N ILE A 193 9.90 -7.73 2.12
CA ILE A 193 9.32 -7.67 0.78
C ILE A 193 10.24 -6.80 -0.10
N PRO A 194 10.67 -7.29 -1.29
CA PRO A 194 11.45 -6.52 -2.23
C PRO A 194 10.74 -5.22 -2.61
N GLU A 195 11.48 -4.12 -2.72
CA GLU A 195 10.92 -2.78 -2.96
C GLU A 195 9.98 -2.72 -4.17
N ALA A 196 10.37 -3.36 -5.28
CA ALA A 196 9.57 -3.42 -6.51
C ALA A 196 8.19 -4.09 -6.33
N LEU A 197 8.02 -4.93 -5.30
CA LEU A 197 6.78 -5.65 -5.01
C LEU A 197 5.98 -5.03 -3.85
N ARG A 198 6.57 -4.11 -3.07
CA ARG A 198 5.89 -3.52 -1.91
C ARG A 198 4.59 -2.83 -2.29
N ALA A 199 4.52 -2.19 -3.46
CA ALA A 199 3.31 -1.53 -3.94
C ALA A 199 2.08 -2.46 -4.06
N GLN A 200 2.30 -3.79 -4.18
CA GLN A 200 1.25 -4.81 -4.23
C GLN A 200 0.84 -5.30 -2.82
N ASN A 201 1.50 -4.81 -1.77
CA ASN A 201 1.16 -5.08 -0.39
C ASN A 201 0.40 -3.87 0.21
N LEU A 202 -0.74 -4.15 0.84
CA LEU A 202 -1.62 -3.12 1.38
C LEU A 202 -0.93 -2.26 2.45
N THR A 203 -0.40 -2.88 3.51
CA THR A 203 0.14 -2.18 4.69
C THR A 203 1.63 -1.88 4.58
N GLY A 204 2.39 -2.75 3.90
CA GLY A 204 3.81 -2.59 3.63
C GLY A 204 4.15 -1.73 2.40
N GLY A 205 3.13 -1.25 1.66
CA GLY A 205 3.32 -0.39 0.50
C GLY A 205 2.20 0.62 0.27
N THR A 206 0.99 0.20 -0.09
CA THR A 206 -0.10 1.13 -0.46
C THR A 206 -0.42 2.16 0.64
N LEU A 207 -0.36 1.73 1.90
CA LEU A 207 -0.60 2.55 3.08
C LEU A 207 0.66 3.14 3.70
N GLN A 208 1.85 2.91 3.12
CA GLN A 208 3.08 3.59 3.53
C GLN A 208 3.17 4.99 2.93
N GLY A 209 3.81 5.91 3.65
CA GLY A 209 4.08 7.27 3.19
C GLY A 209 4.06 8.30 4.33
N ALA A 210 4.62 9.48 4.09
CA ALA A 210 4.82 10.52 5.11
C ALA A 210 3.56 10.86 5.92
N ASP A 211 2.41 11.06 5.25
CA ASP A 211 1.14 11.38 5.91
C ASP A 211 0.30 10.13 6.26
N LYS A 212 0.83 8.92 6.03
CA LYS A 212 0.15 7.64 6.28
C LYS A 212 0.88 6.85 7.37
N ILE A 213 1.22 5.59 7.12
CA ILE A 213 2.19 4.86 7.93
C ILE A 213 3.57 5.39 7.52
N ALA A 214 4.09 6.34 8.30
CA ALA A 214 5.29 7.10 7.95
C ALA A 214 6.59 6.31 8.11
N VAL A 215 6.63 5.44 9.11
CA VAL A 215 7.74 4.55 9.40
C VAL A 215 7.25 3.10 9.35
N PRO A 216 8.04 2.15 8.82
CA PRO A 216 7.70 0.75 8.87
C PRO A 216 7.43 0.29 10.31
N PRO A 217 6.29 -0.38 10.58
CA PRO A 217 5.96 -0.91 11.90
C PRO A 217 7.09 -1.71 12.53
N LEU A 218 7.40 -1.43 13.80
CA LEU A 218 8.31 -2.26 14.58
C LEU A 218 7.51 -3.36 15.27
N GLN A 219 7.90 -4.61 15.04
CA GLN A 219 7.14 -5.78 15.46
C GLN A 219 7.98 -6.68 16.35
N PHE A 220 7.36 -7.22 17.39
CA PHE A 220 7.96 -8.10 18.39
C PHE A 220 7.07 -9.33 18.49
N SER A 221 7.63 -10.50 18.20
CA SER A 221 6.91 -11.77 18.28
C SER A 221 7.71 -12.77 19.11
N THR A 222 7.02 -13.57 19.91
CA THR A 222 7.66 -14.74 20.54
C THR A 222 7.80 -15.87 19.54
N GLU A 223 8.84 -16.71 19.71
CA GLU A 223 9.12 -17.82 18.80
C GLU A 223 8.00 -18.87 18.76
N ASP A 224 7.31 -19.06 19.88
CA ASP A 224 6.18 -19.96 20.06
C ASP A 224 4.85 -19.39 19.52
N GLY A 225 4.80 -18.10 19.16
CA GLY A 225 3.59 -17.43 18.69
C GLY A 225 2.54 -17.22 19.78
N THR A 226 2.93 -17.19 21.05
CA THR A 226 2.01 -16.91 22.16
C THR A 226 1.68 -15.43 22.26
N THR A 227 2.66 -14.54 22.06
CA THR A 227 2.47 -13.10 22.23
C THR A 227 3.10 -12.29 21.09
N TYR A 228 2.48 -11.16 20.80
CA TYR A 228 2.91 -10.25 19.76
C TYR A 228 2.64 -8.80 20.16
N VAL A 229 3.60 -7.92 19.87
CA VAL A 229 3.48 -6.48 20.08
C VAL A 229 3.96 -5.75 18.84
N SER A 230 3.26 -4.70 18.43
CA SER A 230 3.63 -3.89 17.27
C SER A 230 3.41 -2.42 17.52
N LEU A 231 4.42 -1.59 17.22
CA LEU A 231 4.38 -0.13 17.37
C LEU A 231 4.33 0.53 16.00
N GLN A 232 3.37 1.43 15.82
CA GLN A 232 3.02 1.97 14.51
C GLN A 232 2.60 3.44 14.62
N TYR A 233 3.22 4.30 13.83
CA TYR A 233 2.75 5.68 13.67
C TYR A 233 1.62 5.76 12.66
N LEU A 234 0.54 6.47 13.01
CA LEU A 234 -0.64 6.65 12.15
C LEU A 234 -0.83 8.11 11.77
N GLY A 235 -0.53 8.45 10.51
CA GLY A 235 -0.64 9.81 9.97
C GLY A 235 -2.06 10.25 9.57
N PRO A 236 -2.23 11.55 9.22
CA PRO A 236 -3.54 12.16 8.95
C PRO A 236 -4.23 11.67 7.68
N ALA A 237 -3.51 11.20 6.66
CA ALA A 237 -4.11 10.67 5.43
C ALA A 237 -4.84 9.32 5.62
N LEU A 238 -4.78 8.76 6.82
CA LEU A 238 -5.47 7.54 7.23
C LEU A 238 -6.80 7.82 7.96
N CYS A 239 -7.20 9.09 8.04
CA CYS A 239 -8.41 9.50 8.73
C CYS A 239 -9.68 9.09 7.97
N GLY A 240 -10.71 8.68 8.72
CA GLY A 240 -12.07 8.54 8.20
C GLY A 240 -12.93 9.77 8.46
N HIS A 241 -12.66 10.46 9.57
CA HIS A 241 -13.24 11.75 9.94
C HIS A 241 -12.08 12.70 10.27
N PRO A 242 -12.20 14.03 10.07
CA PRO A 242 -11.11 14.96 10.38
C PRO A 242 -10.46 14.71 11.76
N GLY A 243 -9.17 14.35 11.74
CA GLY A 243 -8.37 14.07 12.95
C GLY A 243 -8.54 12.67 13.56
N ILE A 244 -9.45 11.83 13.06
CA ILE A 244 -9.74 10.49 13.59
C ILE A 244 -9.39 9.43 12.55
N ILE A 245 -8.50 8.51 12.91
CA ILE A 245 -8.11 7.35 12.11
C ILE A 245 -9.34 6.52 11.73
N HIS A 246 -9.41 6.12 10.47
CA HIS A 246 -10.52 5.32 9.96
C HIS A 246 -10.62 3.98 10.71
N GLY A 247 -11.81 3.64 11.22
CA GLY A 247 -12.01 2.39 11.98
C GLY A 247 -11.67 1.13 11.16
N GLY A 248 -11.85 1.17 9.84
CA GLY A 248 -11.41 0.11 8.93
C GLY A 248 -9.89 -0.06 8.86
N LEU A 249 -9.09 1.00 9.06
CA LEU A 249 -7.65 0.83 9.19
C LEU A 249 -7.31 0.08 10.48
N LEU A 250 -7.91 0.47 11.61
CA LEU A 250 -7.70 -0.21 12.89
C LEU A 250 -8.08 -1.69 12.80
N ALA A 251 -9.14 -2.00 12.06
CA ALA A 251 -9.53 -3.37 11.74
C ALA A 251 -8.45 -4.11 10.94
N THR A 252 -7.92 -3.49 9.88
CA THR A 252 -6.83 -4.07 9.07
C THR A 252 -5.57 -4.32 9.91
N LEU A 253 -5.21 -3.38 10.78
CA LEU A 253 -4.04 -3.53 11.65
C LEU A 253 -4.25 -4.67 12.66
N LEU A 254 -5.44 -4.76 13.26
CA LEU A 254 -5.81 -5.88 14.13
C LEU A 254 -5.74 -7.22 13.40
N ASP A 255 -6.35 -7.34 12.23
CA ASP A 255 -6.31 -8.58 11.43
C ASP A 255 -4.85 -9.03 11.18
N GLU A 256 -4.01 -8.10 10.72
CA GLU A 256 -2.62 -8.38 10.40
C GLU A 256 -1.79 -8.74 11.65
N GLY A 257 -1.97 -8.02 12.75
CA GLY A 257 -1.26 -8.26 14.01
C GLY A 257 -1.67 -9.58 14.68
N LEU A 258 -2.96 -9.87 14.71
CA LEU A 258 -3.48 -11.13 15.26
C LEU A 258 -3.04 -12.34 14.41
N ALA A 259 -3.01 -12.18 13.08
CA ALA A 259 -2.50 -13.20 12.18
C ALA A 259 -1.03 -13.51 12.47
N ARG A 260 -0.18 -12.47 12.54
CA ARG A 260 1.25 -12.63 12.82
C ARG A 260 1.53 -13.24 14.19
N CYS A 261 0.71 -12.93 15.19
CA CYS A 261 0.82 -13.54 16.51
C CYS A 261 0.73 -15.07 16.43
N CYS A 262 -0.27 -15.61 15.74
CA CYS A 262 -0.51 -17.05 15.73
C CYS A 262 0.22 -17.83 14.64
N PHE A 263 0.88 -17.17 13.69
CA PHE A 263 1.61 -17.87 12.64
C PHE A 263 2.65 -18.85 13.22
N PRO A 264 3.54 -18.49 14.16
CA PRO A 264 4.52 -19.45 14.68
C PRO A 264 3.89 -20.66 15.38
N ALA A 265 2.70 -20.49 15.96
CA ALA A 265 1.97 -21.54 16.69
C ALA A 265 1.28 -22.57 15.79
N LEU A 266 1.14 -22.31 14.49
CA LEU A 266 0.49 -23.22 13.54
C LEU A 266 1.50 -24.15 12.85
N PRO A 267 1.12 -25.40 12.50
CA PRO A 267 2.03 -26.41 11.94
C PRO A 267 2.85 -25.96 10.73
N ASN A 268 2.21 -25.30 9.76
CA ASN A 268 2.89 -24.79 8.56
C ASN A 268 3.16 -23.28 8.62
N LYS A 269 2.94 -22.67 9.77
CA LYS A 269 3.17 -21.25 10.04
C LYS A 269 2.54 -20.29 9.01
N VAL A 270 1.32 -20.64 8.58
CA VAL A 270 0.49 -19.88 7.65
C VAL A 270 -0.96 -20.01 8.10
N ALA A 271 -1.70 -18.91 8.05
CA ALA A 271 -3.12 -18.91 8.35
C ALA A 271 -3.86 -17.90 7.48
N VAL A 272 -5.16 -18.12 7.34
CA VAL A 272 -6.08 -17.12 6.78
C VAL A 272 -7.16 -16.80 7.81
N THR A 273 -7.66 -15.57 7.79
CA THR A 273 -8.72 -15.12 8.69
C THR A 273 -10.03 -15.81 8.35
N ALA A 274 -10.61 -16.54 9.30
CA ALA A 274 -11.93 -17.14 9.17
C ALA A 274 -13.04 -16.27 9.77
N SER A 275 -12.75 -15.60 10.89
CA SER A 275 -13.65 -14.61 11.48
C SER A 275 -12.86 -13.58 12.25
N LEU A 276 -13.33 -12.33 12.23
CA LEU A 276 -12.78 -11.21 12.98
C LEU A 276 -13.93 -10.43 13.61
N LYS A 277 -13.96 -10.34 14.93
CA LYS A 277 -14.90 -9.54 15.72
C LYS A 277 -14.14 -8.35 16.30
N ILE A 278 -14.68 -7.16 16.14
CA ILE A 278 -14.00 -5.90 16.52
C ILE A 278 -14.92 -5.07 17.40
N GLU A 279 -14.36 -4.52 18.47
CA GLU A 279 -15.03 -3.61 19.39
C GLU A 279 -14.25 -2.30 19.47
N TYR A 280 -14.83 -1.21 18.93
CA TYR A 280 -14.27 0.14 19.02
C TYR A 280 -14.64 0.76 20.38
N LYS A 281 -13.63 1.05 21.21
CA LYS A 281 -13.82 1.54 22.58
C LYS A 281 -13.64 3.05 22.68
N ALA A 282 -12.65 3.60 21.98
CA ALA A 282 -12.32 5.03 21.97
C ALA A 282 -11.81 5.46 20.59
N PRO A 283 -11.99 6.75 20.20
CA PRO A 283 -11.52 7.23 18.92
C PRO A 283 -9.99 7.32 18.88
N CYS A 284 -9.36 6.80 17.81
CA CYS A 284 -7.93 6.91 17.59
C CYS A 284 -7.61 8.21 16.85
N MET A 285 -6.92 9.15 17.51
CA MET A 285 -6.46 10.38 16.85
C MET A 285 -5.33 10.10 15.87
N ALA A 286 -5.22 10.90 14.81
CA ALA A 286 -4.07 10.86 13.91
C ALA A 286 -2.85 11.58 14.50
N GLY A 287 -1.67 11.28 13.96
CA GLY A 287 -0.41 11.89 14.37
C GLY A 287 0.21 11.29 15.64
N GLN A 288 -0.21 10.09 16.03
CA GLN A 288 0.30 9.40 17.22
C GLN A 288 0.83 8.01 16.88
N ILE A 289 1.66 7.49 17.79
CA ILE A 289 2.08 6.09 17.79
C ILE A 289 1.07 5.28 18.59
N VAL A 290 0.60 4.18 18.01
CA VAL A 290 -0.26 3.21 18.68
C VAL A 290 0.51 1.90 18.91
N VAL A 291 0.07 1.16 19.92
CA VAL A 291 0.61 -0.16 20.27
C VAL A 291 -0.48 -1.19 20.03
N LEU A 292 -0.21 -2.16 19.16
CA LEU A 292 -1.05 -3.34 19.01
C LEU A 292 -0.46 -4.46 19.85
N ARG A 293 -1.27 -5.06 20.72
CA ARG A 293 -0.93 -6.27 21.47
C ARG A 293 -1.83 -7.41 21.03
N ALA A 294 -1.27 -8.60 20.90
CA ALA A 294 -2.00 -9.80 20.56
C ALA A 294 -1.48 -11.00 21.36
N GLN A 295 -2.40 -11.92 21.66
CA GLN A 295 -2.14 -13.14 22.39
C GLN A 295 -2.91 -14.30 21.76
N THR A 296 -2.19 -15.38 21.46
CA THR A 296 -2.80 -16.63 20.99
C THR A 296 -3.36 -17.36 22.20
N THR A 297 -4.70 -17.41 22.30
CA THR A 297 -5.40 -17.97 23.46
C THR A 297 -5.54 -19.49 23.37
N LYS A 298 -5.67 -20.02 22.14
CA LYS A 298 -5.95 -21.43 21.92
C LYS A 298 -5.51 -21.86 20.52
N VAL A 299 -4.97 -23.07 20.41
CA VAL A 299 -4.65 -23.71 19.13
C VAL A 299 -5.19 -25.13 19.12
N GLU A 300 -5.98 -25.49 18.11
CA GLU A 300 -6.52 -26.83 17.90
C GLU A 300 -6.32 -27.27 16.45
N GLY A 301 -5.29 -28.09 16.22
CA GLY A 301 -4.94 -28.60 14.89
C GLY A 301 -4.62 -27.46 13.91
N ARG A 302 -5.57 -27.16 13.02
CA ARG A 302 -5.43 -26.10 12.00
C ARG A 302 -6.09 -24.77 12.40
N LYS A 303 -6.64 -24.66 13.61
CA LYS A 303 -7.37 -23.48 14.08
C LYS A 303 -6.59 -22.80 15.19
N ALA A 304 -6.48 -21.47 15.12
CA ALA A 304 -5.91 -20.65 16.19
C ALA A 304 -6.90 -19.53 16.56
N TRP A 305 -7.17 -19.37 17.85
CA TRP A 305 -7.95 -18.27 18.40
C TRP A 305 -6.99 -17.26 19.00
N VAL A 306 -7.16 -16.01 18.60
CA VAL A 306 -6.27 -14.91 19.00
C VAL A 306 -7.13 -13.76 19.47
N GLU A 307 -6.74 -13.17 20.59
CA GLU A 307 -7.30 -11.90 21.05
C GLU A 307 -6.22 -10.82 21.03
N GLY A 308 -6.64 -9.58 20.90
CA GLY A 308 -5.72 -8.47 20.93
C GLY A 308 -6.43 -7.14 20.96
N TRP A 309 -5.65 -6.08 21.10
CA TRP A 309 -6.16 -4.74 21.18
C TRP A 309 -5.13 -3.74 20.69
N ILE A 310 -5.61 -2.59 20.25
CA ILE A 310 -4.81 -1.41 19.94
C ILE A 310 -5.03 -0.42 21.07
N GLU A 311 -3.94 0.07 21.65
CA GLU A 311 -3.91 1.07 22.71
C GLU A 311 -3.01 2.25 22.33
N THR A 312 -3.19 3.38 23.02
CA THR A 312 -2.27 4.50 22.91
C THR A 312 -0.89 4.10 23.45
N LEU A 313 0.17 4.76 22.96
CA LEU A 313 1.50 4.60 23.54
C LEU A 313 1.45 4.94 25.05
N PRO A 314 2.00 4.08 25.94
CA PRO A 314 2.03 4.37 27.37
C PRO A 314 2.75 5.69 27.65
N GLY A 315 2.19 6.54 28.51
CA GLY A 315 2.80 7.83 28.83
C GLY A 315 4.05 7.69 29.71
N GLU A 316 5.00 8.64 29.59
CA GLU A 316 6.23 8.65 30.39
C GLU A 316 5.99 8.77 31.91
N LYS A 317 4.82 9.26 32.32
CA LYS A 317 4.44 9.53 33.73
C LYS A 317 3.54 8.47 34.36
N GLY A 318 3.54 7.25 33.81
CA GLY A 318 2.70 6.16 34.32
C GLY A 318 1.21 6.34 34.03
N GLU A 319 0.87 7.14 33.02
CA GLU A 319 -0.49 7.21 32.51
C GLU A 319 -0.84 5.86 31.87
N GLU A 320 -1.96 5.28 32.29
CA GLU A 320 -2.43 4.01 31.74
C GLU A 320 -2.78 4.19 30.25
N PRO A 321 -2.31 3.28 29.38
CA PRO A 321 -2.63 3.34 27.97
C PRO A 321 -4.14 3.15 27.77
N VAL A 322 -4.73 3.97 26.90
CA VAL A 322 -6.16 3.90 26.60
C VAL A 322 -6.37 2.87 25.51
N VAL A 323 -7.18 1.84 25.79
CA VAL A 323 -7.59 0.86 24.78
C VAL A 323 -8.53 1.53 23.78
N LEU A 324 -8.09 1.60 22.53
CA LEU A 324 -8.81 2.22 21.42
C LEU A 324 -9.76 1.23 20.75
N THR A 325 -9.27 0.03 20.44
CA THR A 325 -10.04 -1.01 19.74
C THR A 325 -9.60 -2.40 20.22
N ARG A 326 -10.55 -3.30 20.46
CA ARG A 326 -10.28 -4.72 20.79
C ARG A 326 -10.72 -5.61 19.64
N GLY A 327 -10.00 -6.71 19.42
CA GLY A 327 -10.28 -7.70 18.39
C GLY A 327 -10.18 -9.13 18.92
N GLU A 328 -11.10 -9.97 18.45
CA GLU A 328 -11.06 -11.42 18.62
C GLU A 328 -11.13 -12.07 17.24
N ALA A 329 -10.21 -12.98 16.94
CA ALA A 329 -10.11 -13.59 15.63
C ALA A 329 -9.93 -15.10 15.70
N LEU A 330 -10.45 -15.77 14.67
CA LEU A 330 -10.20 -17.17 14.38
C LEU A 330 -9.41 -17.25 13.09
N PHE A 331 -8.23 -17.85 13.16
CA PHE A 331 -7.38 -18.14 12.00
C PHE A 331 -7.41 -19.62 11.69
N ILE A 332 -7.36 -19.94 10.40
CA ILE A 332 -7.36 -21.31 9.92
C ILE A 332 -6.20 -21.51 8.95
N GLU A 333 -5.39 -22.54 9.19
CA GLU A 333 -4.39 -23.00 8.24
C GLU A 333 -5.09 -23.64 7.02
N PRO A 334 -4.85 -23.18 5.78
CA PRO A 334 -5.43 -23.79 4.59
C PRO A 334 -4.97 -25.23 4.41
N ARG A 335 -5.82 -26.10 3.87
CA ARG A 335 -5.49 -27.54 3.69
C ARG A 335 -4.26 -27.77 2.79
N GLN A 336 -3.98 -26.83 1.89
CA GLN A 336 -2.87 -26.86 0.95
C GLN A 336 -1.64 -26.07 1.46
N ALA A 337 -1.55 -25.75 2.75
CA ALA A 337 -0.47 -24.90 3.28
C ALA A 337 0.93 -25.42 2.98
N LYS A 338 1.12 -26.75 2.97
CA LYS A 338 2.39 -27.39 2.60
C LYS A 338 2.88 -27.04 1.18
N SER A 339 1.96 -26.74 0.26
CA SER A 339 2.28 -26.40 -1.13
C SER A 339 2.29 -24.90 -1.42
N MET A 340 1.95 -24.05 -0.45
CA MET A 340 1.93 -22.60 -0.64
C MET A 340 3.31 -21.99 -0.43
N ARG A 341 3.72 -21.09 -1.34
CA ARG A 341 4.92 -20.27 -1.15
C ARG A 341 4.66 -19.20 -0.10
N ARG A 342 5.59 -19.07 0.85
CA ARG A 342 5.55 -18.02 1.87
C ARG A 342 6.05 -16.73 1.23
N VAL A 343 5.20 -15.71 1.19
CA VAL A 343 5.57 -14.42 0.60
C VAL A 343 6.44 -13.61 1.58
N VAL A 344 6.24 -13.81 2.88
CA VAL A 344 7.09 -13.25 3.94
C VAL A 344 7.07 -14.25 5.12
N ALA A 345 8.25 -14.61 5.62
CA ALA A 345 8.43 -15.42 6.83
C ALA A 345 8.68 -14.53 8.04
#